data_AF-A0A2I1GNM6-F1
#
_entry.id   AF-A0A2I1GNM6-F1
#
_cell.length_a   1.000
_cell.length_b   1.000
_cell.length_c   1.000
_cell.angle_alpha   90.00
_cell.angle_beta   90.00
_cell.angle_gamma   90.00
#
_symmetry.space_group_name_H-M   'P 1'
#
loop_
_entity.id
_entity.type
_entity.pdbx_description
1 polymer ?
#
loop_
_entity_poly.entity_id
_entity_poly.type
_entity_poly.pdbx_seq_one_letter_code
_entity_poly.pdbx_strand_id
1 'polypeptide(L)'
;MGQILRNYNFDLGEQMFTKIIREEQEDYINRMEVPSDIIINEALLENVLATVVCILTQIPLFLIGAPGYSKSLAICLINSNLRGSDSSNKYFKSLPKVYIKAHHPQLLIV
;
A
#
# COMPACT_ATOMS: atom_id res chain seq x y z
N MET A 1 5.13 -5.60 -20.52
CA MET A 1 3.83 -5.74 -19.81
C MET A 1 2.62 -5.82 -20.74
N GLY A 2 2.63 -5.16 -21.92
CA GLY A 2 1.47 -5.13 -22.82
C GLY A 2 1.02 -6.44 -23.49
N GLN A 3 1.83 -7.51 -23.47
CA GLN A 3 1.43 -8.80 -24.08
C GLN A 3 0.41 -9.57 -23.24
N ILE A 4 0.49 -9.48 -21.90
CA ILE A 4 -0.44 -10.19 -21.02
C ILE A 4 -1.84 -9.57 -21.10
N LEU A 5 -1.93 -8.23 -21.12
CA LEU A 5 -3.21 -7.50 -21.16
C LEU A 5 -4.00 -7.76 -22.46
N ARG A 6 -3.29 -7.88 -23.60
CA ARG A 6 -3.90 -8.22 -24.89
C ARG A 6 -4.55 -9.61 -24.89
N ASN A 7 -3.99 -10.58 -24.15
CA ASN A 7 -4.51 -11.95 -24.09
C ASN A 7 -5.83 -12.04 -23.32
N TYR A 8 -6.15 -11.06 -22.47
CA TYR A 8 -7.39 -11.01 -21.68
C TYR A 8 -8.45 -10.05 -22.26
N ASN A 9 -8.30 -9.62 -23.53
CA ASN A 9 -9.21 -8.72 -24.24
C ASN A 9 -9.41 -7.36 -23.53
N PHE A 10 -8.43 -6.96 -22.72
CA PHE A 10 -8.43 -5.69 -22.00
C PHE A 10 -7.53 -4.73 -22.78
N ASP A 11 -8.12 -3.89 -23.64
CA ASP A 11 -7.39 -2.87 -24.39
C ASP A 11 -7.05 -1.68 -23.46
N LEU A 12 -6.21 -1.97 -22.48
CA LEU A 12 -5.74 -0.99 -21.53
C LEU A 12 -4.35 -0.54 -21.95
N GLY A 13 -4.30 0.61 -22.62
CA GLY A 13 -3.05 1.26 -22.97
C GLY A 13 -2.19 1.51 -21.74
N GLU A 14 -0.87 1.46 -21.90
CA GLU A 14 0.11 1.64 -20.82
C GLU A 14 -0.15 2.89 -19.98
N GLN A 15 -0.51 4.01 -20.63
CA GLN A 15 -0.85 5.26 -19.96
C GLN A 15 -2.07 5.15 -19.04
N MET A 16 -3.11 4.44 -19.50
CA MET A 16 -4.31 4.22 -18.70
C MET A 16 -4.02 3.32 -17.51
N PHE A 17 -3.19 2.28 -17.70
CA PHE A 17 -2.82 1.37 -16.63
C PHE A 17 -2.04 2.10 -15.54
N THR A 18 -1.01 2.87 -15.93
CA THR A 18 -0.23 3.69 -15.00
C THR A 18 -1.12 4.68 -14.24
N LYS A 19 -2.10 5.29 -14.93
CA LYS A 19 -3.06 6.19 -14.30
C LYS A 19 -3.91 5.48 -13.24
N ILE A 20 -4.47 4.31 -13.54
CA ILE A 20 -5.27 3.53 -12.57
C ILE A 20 -4.43 3.19 -11.34
N ILE A 21 -3.20 2.70 -11.53
CA ILE A 21 -2.30 2.38 -10.42
C ILE A 21 -2.02 3.62 -9.58
N ARG A 22 -1.78 4.77 -10.22
CA ARG A 22 -1.53 6.03 -9.52
C ARG A 22 -2.74 6.50 -8.70
N GLU A 23 -3.93 6.47 -9.29
CA GLU A 23 -5.17 6.85 -8.60
C GLU A 23 -5.41 5.97 -7.37
N GLU A 24 -5.17 4.66 -7.50
CA GLU A 24 -5.31 3.71 -6.39
C GLU A 24 -4.27 3.97 -5.28
N GLN A 25 -3.01 4.25 -5.63
CA GLN A 25 -1.96 4.62 -4.68
C GLN A 25 -2.32 5.88 -3.88
N GLU A 26 -2.78 6.92 -4.58
CA GLU A 26 -3.17 8.18 -3.96
C GLU A 26 -4.44 8.03 -3.11
N ASP A 27 -5.42 7.24 -3.55
CA ASP A 27 -6.65 6.98 -2.79
C ASP A 27 -6.36 6.35 -1.42
N TYR A 28 -5.46 5.36 -1.35
CA TYR A 28 -5.06 4.77 -0.06
C TYR A 28 -4.44 5.82 0.87
N ILE A 29 -3.48 6.60 0.40
CA ILE A 29 -2.80 7.61 1.23
C ILE A 29 -3.77 8.74 1.65
N ASN A 30 -4.62 9.22 0.74
CA ASN A 30 -5.57 10.29 1.02
C ASN A 30 -6.63 9.89 2.05
N ARG A 31 -6.90 8.59 2.19
CA ARG A 31 -7.79 8.05 3.23
C ARG A 31 -7.12 7.90 4.59
N MET A 32 -5.80 7.85 4.65
CA MET A 32 -5.03 7.67 5.87
C MET A 32 -4.87 8.99 6.63
N GLU A 33 -4.83 8.91 7.96
CA GLU A 33 -4.32 9.95 8.82
C GLU A 33 -2.80 9.97 8.72
N VAL A 34 -2.29 10.84 7.85
CA VAL A 34 -0.86 11.06 7.63
C VAL A 34 -0.43 12.32 8.40
N PRO A 35 0.60 12.26 9.26
CA PRO A 35 1.13 13.45 9.94
C PRO A 35 1.62 14.51 8.94
N SER A 36 1.41 15.79 9.27
CA SER A 36 1.69 16.91 8.36
C SER A 36 3.16 17.10 7.99
N ASP A 37 4.08 16.55 8.79
CA ASP A 37 5.53 16.58 8.58
C ASP A 37 6.04 15.46 7.66
N ILE A 38 5.16 14.54 7.24
CA ILE A 38 5.52 13.45 6.34
C ILE A 38 5.47 13.92 4.88
N ILE A 39 6.57 13.69 4.17
CA ILE A 39 6.63 13.85 2.72
C ILE A 39 6.13 12.57 2.05
N ILE A 40 5.06 12.70 1.25
CA ILE A 40 4.53 11.60 0.44
C ILE A 40 5.38 11.49 -0.83
N ASN A 41 6.11 10.39 -0.96
CA ASN A 41 6.95 10.09 -2.12
C ASN A 41 6.49 8.79 -2.81
N GLU A 42 7.02 8.54 -4.01
CA GLU A 42 6.70 7.34 -4.80
C GLU A 42 6.93 6.04 -4.02
N ALA A 43 8.06 5.95 -3.30
CA ALA A 43 8.36 4.77 -2.50
C ALA A 43 7.33 4.54 -1.37
N LEU A 44 6.79 5.60 -0.76
CA LEU A 44 5.75 5.48 0.26
C LEU A 44 4.45 4.96 -0.36
N LEU A 45 4.05 5.54 -1.49
CA LEU A 45 2.85 5.16 -2.23
C LEU A 45 2.89 3.69 -2.67
N GLU A 46 4.00 3.25 -3.26
CA GLU A 46 4.21 1.86 -3.68
C GLU A 46 4.19 0.89 -2.49
N ASN A 47 4.93 1.21 -1.42
CA ASN A 47 4.96 0.35 -0.23
C ASN A 47 3.59 0.24 0.43
N VAL A 48 2.82 1.33 0.47
CA VAL A 48 1.45 1.31 1.01
C VAL A 48 0.53 0.46 0.15
N LEU A 49 0.49 0.69 -1.16
CA LEU A 49 -0.32 -0.09 -2.08
C LEU A 49 0.01 -1.59 -1.97
N ALA A 50 1.28 -1.94 -2.11
CA ALA A 50 1.73 -3.33 -2.07
C ALA A 50 1.35 -4.01 -0.75
N THR A 51 1.57 -3.34 0.38
CA THR A 51 1.27 -3.91 1.69
C THR A 51 -0.23 -4.07 1.92
N VAL A 52 -1.05 -3.08 1.57
CA VAL A 52 -2.51 -3.19 1.72
C VAL A 52 -3.05 -4.32 0.86
N VAL A 53 -2.65 -4.40 -0.41
CA VAL A 53 -3.09 -5.47 -1.32
C VAL A 53 -2.64 -6.85 -0.82
N CYS A 54 -1.40 -7.00 -0.37
CA CYS A 54 -0.90 -8.25 0.20
C CYS A 54 -1.64 -8.68 1.46
N ILE A 55 -1.99 -7.73 2.36
CA ILE A 55 -2.82 -8.01 3.54
C ILE A 55 -4.21 -8.51 3.10
N LEU A 56 -4.86 -7.83 2.15
CA LEU A 56 -6.20 -8.19 1.70
C LEU A 56 -6.24 -9.53 0.96
N THR A 57 -5.16 -9.88 0.27
CA THR A 57 -5.03 -11.13 -0.49
C THR A 57 -4.37 -12.25 0.29
N GLN A 58 -3.88 -11.98 1.51
CA GLN A 58 -3.09 -12.92 2.33
C GLN A 58 -1.85 -13.46 1.59
N ILE A 59 -1.23 -12.61 0.76
CA ILE A 59 0.01 -12.93 0.05
C ILE A 59 1.18 -12.40 0.89
N PRO A 60 2.16 -13.26 1.27
CA PRO A 60 3.33 -12.81 2.02
C PRO A 60 4.10 -11.71 1.28
N LEU A 61 4.44 -10.63 1.98
CA LEU A 61 5.17 -9.50 1.40
C LEU A 61 6.55 -9.33 2.03
N PHE A 62 7.56 -9.16 1.18
CA PHE A 62 8.92 -8.79 1.57
C PHE A 62 9.23 -7.38 1.10
N LEU A 63 9.36 -6.44 2.04
CA LEU A 63 9.77 -5.07 1.74
C LEU A 63 11.30 -4.95 1.83
N ILE A 64 11.96 -4.88 0.67
CA ILE A 64 13.43 -4.81 0.55
C ILE A 64 13.84 -3.49 -0.10
N GLY A 65 14.85 -2.82 0.46
CA GLY A 65 15.45 -1.62 -0.15
C GLY A 65 16.36 -0.88 0.82
N ALA A 66 17.13 0.08 0.31
CA ALA A 66 18.04 0.87 1.13
C ALA A 66 17.33 1.64 2.27
N PRO A 67 18.04 2.01 3.35
CA PRO A 67 17.50 2.91 4.36
C PRO A 67 16.94 4.20 3.73
N GLY A 68 15.84 4.73 4.26
CA GLY A 68 15.18 5.94 3.74
C GLY A 68 14.13 5.73 2.64
N TYR A 69 13.97 4.52 2.11
CA TYR A 69 12.93 4.20 1.10
C TYR A 69 11.54 3.93 1.70
N SER A 70 11.12 4.72 2.70
CA SER A 70 9.74 4.75 3.24
C SER A 70 9.09 3.44 3.73
N LYS A 71 9.83 2.32 3.82
CA LYS A 71 9.32 0.99 4.22
C LYS A 71 8.66 1.00 5.60
N SER A 72 9.43 1.36 6.64
CA SER A 72 8.93 1.38 8.02
C SER A 72 7.83 2.41 8.21
N LEU A 73 7.90 3.54 7.49
CA LEU A 73 6.87 4.57 7.53
C LEU A 73 5.54 4.07 6.95
N ALA A 74 5.55 3.39 5.80
CA ALA A 74 4.36 2.78 5.21
C ALA A 74 3.67 1.84 6.21
N ILE A 75 4.47 1.06 6.93
CA ILE A 75 4.01 0.07 7.90
C ILE A 75 3.42 0.73 9.14
N CYS A 76 4.04 1.80 9.63
CA CYS A 76 3.48 2.60 10.71
C CYS A 76 2.11 3.19 10.31
N LEU A 77 1.99 3.75 9.10
CA LEU A 77 0.74 4.29 8.59
C LEU A 77 -0.35 3.21 8.45
N ILE A 78 0.01 2.04 7.94
CA ILE A 78 -0.93 0.93 7.79
C ILE A 78 -1.40 0.45 9.17
N ASN A 79 -0.49 0.26 10.12
CA ASN A 79 -0.84 -0.19 11.46
C ASN A 79 -1.70 0.83 12.22
N SER A 80 -1.53 2.14 11.96
CA SER A 80 -2.35 3.19 12.59
C SER A 80 -3.71 3.38 11.91
N ASN A 81 -3.85 3.07 10.62
CA ASN A 81 -5.06 3.34 9.85
C ASN A 81 -5.95 2.12 9.58
N LEU A 82 -5.38 0.92 9.39
CA LEU A 82 -6.14 -0.32 9.12
C LEU A 82 -6.50 -1.03 10.42
N ARG A 83 -7.41 -0.41 11.19
CA ARG A 83 -7.82 -0.86 12.52
C ARG A 83 -9.17 -1.59 12.53
N GLY A 84 -9.65 -2.02 11.36
CA GLY A 84 -10.99 -2.59 11.20
C GLY A 84 -12.05 -1.59 11.66
N SER A 85 -13.05 -2.03 12.42
CA SER A 85 -14.13 -1.19 12.95
C SER A 85 -13.67 0.09 13.65
N ASP A 86 -12.45 0.08 14.22
CA ASP A 86 -11.86 1.20 14.96
C ASP A 86 -11.13 2.22 14.07
N SER A 87 -11.10 2.01 12.76
CA SER A 87 -10.47 2.95 11.80
C SER A 87 -11.27 4.26 11.73
N SER A 88 -10.63 5.39 11.46
CA SER A 88 -11.36 6.66 11.26
C SER A 88 -12.06 6.71 9.90
N ASN A 89 -11.39 6.24 8.84
CA ASN A 89 -11.94 6.21 7.49
C ASN A 89 -13.01 5.12 7.30
N LYS A 90 -14.15 5.46 6.69
CA LYS A 90 -15.26 4.53 6.44
C LYS A 90 -14.85 3.30 5.61
N TYR A 91 -13.96 3.47 4.64
CA TYR A 91 -13.49 2.35 3.81
C TYR A 91 -12.61 1.40 4.65
N PHE A 92 -11.66 1.92 5.44
CA PHE A 92 -10.83 1.09 6.31
C PHE A 92 -11.62 0.37 7.42
N LYS A 93 -12.80 0.89 7.80
CA LYS A 93 -13.73 0.16 8.68
C LYS A 93 -14.24 -1.16 8.10
N SER A 94 -14.31 -1.28 6.79
CA SER A 94 -14.68 -2.53 6.10
C SER A 94 -13.51 -3.49 5.86
N LEU A 95 -12.27 -3.05 6.09
CA LEU A 95 -11.08 -3.88 5.91
C LEU A 95 -10.75 -4.66 7.20
N PRO A 96 -9.93 -5.72 7.11
CA PRO A 96 -9.45 -6.44 8.29
C PRO A 96 -8.71 -5.52 9.26
N LYS A 97 -8.83 -5.80 10.55
CA LYS A 97 -7.98 -5.18 11.57
C LYS A 97 -6.59 -5.79 11.49
N VAL A 98 -5.58 -4.95 11.26
CA VAL A 98 -4.19 -5.38 11.12
C VAL A 98 -3.47 -5.13 12.43
N TYR A 99 -2.66 -6.11 12.84
CA TYR A 99 -1.73 -5.95 13.95
C TYR A 99 -0.33 -6.36 13.47
N ILE A 100 0.55 -5.38 13.30
CA ILE A 100 1.89 -5.64 12.80
C ILE A 100 2.85 -5.83 13.97
N LYS A 101 3.50 -6.99 14.03
CA LYS A 101 4.56 -7.29 15.00
C LYS A 101 5.91 -7.25 14.30
N ALA A 102 6.64 -6.15 14.46
CA ALA A 102 7.99 -6.03 13.91
C ALA A 102 8.98 -6.89 14.71
N HIS A 103 9.71 -7.78 14.03
CA HIS A 103 10.73 -8.64 14.64
C HIS A 103 12.17 -8.13 14.38
N HIS A 104 12.43 -7.49 13.22
CA HIS A 104 13.73 -6.89 12.87
C HIS A 104 13.58 -5.66 11.94
N PRO A 105 14.43 -4.61 12.09
CA PRO A 105 14.25 -3.34 11.38
C PRO A 105 14.69 -3.32 9.91
N GLN A 106 15.43 -4.32 9.43
CA GLN A 106 15.99 -4.33 8.07
C GLN A 106 15.20 -5.19 7.07
N LEU A 107 14.50 -6.21 7.56
CA LEU A 107 13.62 -7.05 6.77
C LEU A 107 12.28 -7.11 7.50
N LEU A 108 11.26 -6.54 6.87
CA LEU A 108 9.91 -6.66 7.37
C LEU A 108 9.14 -7.63 6.48
N ILE A 109 8.64 -8.68 7.13
CA ILE A 109 7.71 -9.64 6.55
C ILE A 109 6.34 -9.28 7.11
N VAL A 110 5.42 -8.96 6.21
CA VAL A 110 4.01 -8.67 6.52
C VAL A 110 3.14 -9.79 5.99
#